data_AF-A0A2V8PQL7-F1
#
_entry.id   AF-A0A2V8PQL7-F1
#
_cell.length_a   1.000
_cell.length_b   1.000
_cell.length_c   1.000
_cell.angle_alpha   90.00
_cell.angle_beta   90.00
_cell.angle_gamma   90.00
#
_symmetry.space_group_name_H-M   'P 1'
#
loop_
_entity.id
_entity.type
_entity.pdbx_description
1 polymer ?
#
loop_
_entity_poly.entity_id
_entity_poly.type
_entity_poly.pdbx_seq_one_letter_code
_entity_poly.pdbx_strand_id
1 'polypeptide(L)' 'MYYTNEHLVAYPVEYIAGIDLYNAGEYHAAHDAWEERWMGPVSPDEKLFLQAMIQSAVAFHHLQIGRRGAARRMYLMAK' A
#
# COMPACT_ATOMS: atom_id res chain seq x y z
N MET A 1 6.26 14.95 3.89
CA MET A 1 7.23 14.71 2.81
C MET A 1 6.83 15.63 1.65
N TYR A 2 7.77 16.20 0.89
CA TYR A 2 7.43 17.04 -0.26
C TYR A 2 7.78 16.31 -1.55
N TYR A 3 6.78 16.05 -2.40
CA TYR A 3 6.99 15.50 -3.74
C TYR A 3 7.41 16.61 -4.70
N THR A 4 8.42 16.36 -5.52
CA THR A 4 8.78 17.25 -6.63
C THR A 4 7.80 17.07 -7.78
N ASN A 5 7.75 18.04 -8.70
CA ASN A 5 6.97 17.89 -9.93
C ASN A 5 7.39 16.63 -10.73
N GLU A 6 8.66 16.26 -10.68
CA GLU A 6 9.16 15.05 -11.32
C GLU A 6 8.53 13.79 -10.72
N HIS A 7 8.37 13.71 -9.39
CA HIS A 7 7.68 12.59 -8.75
C HIS A 7 6.20 12.53 -9.16
N LEU A 8 5.51 13.68 -9.20
CA LEU A 8 4.08 13.73 -9.56
C LEU A 8 3.81 13.31 -11.01
N VAL A 9 4.81 13.45 -11.88
CA VAL A 9 4.73 13.00 -13.29
C VAL A 9 5.19 11.54 -13.43
N ALA A 10 6.18 11.12 -12.66
CA ALA A 10 6.79 9.80 -12.77
C ALA A 10 5.93 8.67 -12.17
N TYR A 11 5.11 8.97 -11.17
CA TYR A 11 4.34 7.96 -10.44
C TYR A 11 2.83 8.17 -10.53
N PRO A 12 2.02 7.08 -10.54
CA PRO A 12 0.58 7.17 -10.43
C PRO A 12 0.15 7.89 -9.14
N VAL A 13 -0.98 8.61 -9.21
CA VAL A 13 -1.49 9.38 -8.06
C VAL A 13 -1.81 8.48 -6.88
N GLU A 14 -2.30 7.28 -7.14
CA GLU A 14 -2.65 6.26 -6.14
C GLU A 14 -1.43 5.75 -5.38
N TYR A 15 -0.29 5.64 -6.08
CA TYR A 15 0.97 5.22 -5.46
C TYR A 15 1.44 6.25 -4.43
N ILE A 16 1.46 7.52 -4.82
CA ILE A 16 1.84 8.65 -3.96
C ILE A 16 0.86 8.79 -2.79
N ALA A 17 -0.45 8.75 -3.08
CA ALA A 17 -1.49 8.85 -2.05
C ALA A 17 -1.36 7.74 -1.01
N GLY A 18 -1.14 6.50 -1.43
CA GLY A 18 -0.95 5.40 -0.49
C GLY A 18 0.32 5.54 0.36
N ILE A 19 1.41 6.11 -0.16
CA ILE A 19 2.61 6.43 0.65
C ILE A 19 2.28 7.44 1.75
N ASP A 20 1.57 8.52 1.41
CA ASP A 20 1.19 9.55 2.38
C ASP A 20 0.29 8.97 3.49
N LEU A 21 -0.72 8.19 3.09
CA LEU A 21 -1.64 7.53 4.01
C LEU A 21 -0.92 6.52 4.91
N TYR A 22 -0.03 5.71 4.34
CA TYR A 22 0.74 4.72 5.09
C TYR A 22 1.66 5.39 6.12
N ASN A 23 2.34 6.47 5.75
CA ASN A 23 3.20 7.24 6.65
C ASN A 23 2.40 7.97 7.75
N ALA A 24 1.14 8.32 7.48
CA ALA A 24 0.21 8.85 8.48
C ALA A 24 -0.38 7.78 9.41
N GLY A 25 -0.13 6.50 9.14
CA GLY A 25 -0.72 5.38 9.88
C GLY A 25 -2.14 5.04 9.46
N GLU A 26 -2.64 5.62 8.37
CA GLU A 26 -3.97 5.35 7.80
C GLU A 26 -3.92 4.11 6.90
N TYR A 27 -3.54 2.96 7.48
CA TYR A 27 -3.18 1.78 6.69
C TYR A 27 -4.34 1.21 5.87
N HIS A 28 -5.59 1.31 6.34
CA HIS A 28 -6.73 0.85 5.54
C HIS A 28 -6.95 1.76 4.32
N ALA A 29 -6.82 3.08 4.47
CA ALA A 29 -6.92 3.99 3.34
C ALA A 29 -5.74 3.83 2.36
N ALA A 30 -4.54 3.57 2.87
CA ALA A 30 -3.37 3.25 2.03
C ALA A 30 -3.60 1.97 1.21
N HIS A 31 -4.21 0.94 1.82
CA HIS A 31 -4.64 -0.27 1.13
C HIS A 31 -5.57 0.07 -0.04
N ASP A 32 -6.64 0.84 0.21
CA ASP A 32 -7.65 1.14 -0.81
C ASP A 32 -7.04 1.91 -2.00
N ALA A 33 -6.16 2.89 -1.72
CA ALA A 33 -5.45 3.63 -2.76
C ALA A 33 -4.59 2.70 -3.63
N TRP A 34 -3.77 1.84 -3.03
CA TRP A 34 -2.94 0.92 -3.80
C TRP A 34 -3.74 -0.18 -4.51
N GLU A 35 -4.85 -0.63 -3.94
CA GLU A 35 -5.76 -1.60 -4.57
C GLU A 35 -6.38 -1.03 -5.86
N GLU A 36 -6.78 0.24 -5.85
CA GLU A 36 -7.29 0.93 -7.05
C GLU A 36 -6.29 0.85 -8.21
N ARG A 37 -5.00 1.13 -7.95
CA ARG A 37 -3.94 0.99 -8.96
C ARG A 37 -3.73 -0.47 -9.37
N TRP A 38 -3.73 -1.40 -8.41
CA TRP A 38 -3.49 -2.83 -8.64
C TRP A 38 -4.56 -3.50 -9.51
N MET A 39 -5.80 -3.03 -9.40
CA MET A 39 -6.95 -3.46 -10.21
C MET A 39 -6.89 -2.94 -11.65
N GLY A 40 -6.16 -1.85 -11.88
CA GLY A 40 -5.97 -1.24 -13.20
C GLY A 40 -4.93 -1.94 -14.09
N PRO A 41 -4.64 -1.35 -15.27
CA PRO A 41 -3.60 -1.85 -16.17
C PRO A 41 -2.21 -1.54 -15.60
N VAL A 42 -1.56 -2.56 -15.05
CA VAL A 42 -0.20 -2.55 -14.47
C VAL A 42 0.65 -3.62 -15.14
N SER A 43 1.98 -3.43 -15.17
CA SER A 43 2.88 -4.51 -15.55
C SER A 43 2.85 -5.64 -14.50
N PRO A 44 3.27 -6.87 -14.84
CA PRO A 44 3.36 -7.96 -13.85
C PRO A 44 4.23 -7.60 -12.63
N ASP A 45 5.35 -6.89 -12.86
CA ASP A 45 6.27 -6.50 -11.79
C ASP A 45 5.66 -5.44 -10.88
N GLU A 46 4.99 -4.44 -11.46
CA GLU A 46 4.27 -3.41 -10.69
C GLU A 46 3.11 -4.04 -9.92
N LYS A 47 2.41 -5.02 -10.51
CA LYS A 47 1.33 -5.76 -9.85
C LYS A 47 1.82 -6.52 -8.61
N LEU A 48 2.95 -7.20 -8.73
CA LEU A 48 3.58 -7.93 -7.62
C LEU A 48 4.04 -6.95 -6.53
N PHE A 49 4.66 -5.84 -6.92
CA PHE A 49 5.09 -4.80 -5.98
C PHE A 49 3.91 -4.20 -5.21
N LEU A 50 2.85 -3.79 -5.90
CA LEU A 50 1.64 -3.26 -5.27
C LEU A 50 0.97 -4.29 -4.36
N GLN A 51 0.97 -5.57 -4.73
CA GLN A 51 0.44 -6.64 -3.88
C GLN A 51 1.17 -6.72 -2.54
N ALA A 52 2.50 -6.61 -2.53
CA ALA A 52 3.28 -6.60 -1.30
C ALA A 52 2.97 -5.37 -0.43
N MET A 53 2.80 -4.19 -1.04
CA MET A 53 2.42 -2.95 -0.35
C MET A 53 1.02 -3.06 0.28
N ILE A 54 0.04 -3.58 -0.47
CA ILE A 54 -1.33 -3.85 -0.01
C ILE A 54 -1.32 -4.81 1.19
N GLN A 55 -0.61 -5.94 1.09
CA GLN A 55 -0.54 -6.91 2.19
C GLN A 55 0.16 -6.35 3.44
N SER A 56 1.18 -5.51 3.25
CA SER A 56 1.81 -4.76 4.33
C SER A 56 0.81 -3.84 5.03
N ALA A 57 0.05 -3.05 4.28
CA ALA A 57 -1.01 -2.18 4.83
C ALA A 57 -2.07 -2.97 5.62
N VAL A 58 -2.53 -4.12 5.11
CA VAL A 58 -3.48 -4.99 5.84
C VAL A 58 -2.85 -5.52 7.14
N ALA A 59 -1.57 -5.91 7.12
CA ALA A 59 -0.89 -6.40 8.31
C ALA A 59 -0.88 -5.33 9.42
N PHE A 60 -0.53 -4.09 9.09
CA PHE A 60 -0.51 -2.99 10.05
C PHE A 60 -1.91 -2.55 10.49
N HIS A 61 -2.89 -2.53 9.59
CA HIS A 61 -4.29 -2.29 9.97
C HIS A 61 -4.76 -3.34 11.00
N HIS A 62 -4.44 -4.62 10.79
CA HIS A 62 -4.74 -5.66 11.77
C HIS A 62 -4.02 -5.48 13.11
N LEU A 63 -2.81 -4.91 13.14
CA LEU A 63 -2.16 -4.55 14.40
C LEU A 63 -2.93 -3.44 15.13
N GLN A 64 -3.38 -2.40 14.41
CA GLN A 64 -4.15 -1.29 15.00
C GLN A 64 -5.45 -1.75 15.66
N ILE A 65 -6.17 -2.69 15.04
CA ILE A 65 -7.43 -3.22 15.58
C ILE A 65 -7.26 -4.43 16.51
N GLY A 66 -6.04 -4.68 16.99
CA GLY A 66 -5.75 -5.73 17.99
C GLY A 66 -5.73 -7.18 17.45
N ARG A 67 -5.77 -7.38 16.13
CA ARG A 67 -5.81 -8.70 15.48
C ARG A 67 -4.41 -9.23 15.13
N ARG A 68 -3.54 -9.36 16.13
CA ARG A 68 -2.11 -9.76 15.97
C ARG A 68 -1.88 -11.05 15.17
N GLY A 69 -2.74 -12.06 15.34
CA GLY A 69 -2.64 -13.31 14.59
C GLY A 69 -2.93 -13.14 13.10
N ALA A 70 -3.88 -12.27 12.75
CA ALA A 70 -4.18 -11.94 11.36
C ALA A 70 -3.06 -11.09 10.75
N ALA A 71 -2.53 -10.13 11.49
CA ALA A 71 -1.37 -9.34 11.08
C ALA A 71 -0.15 -10.21 10.71
N ARG A 72 0.18 -11.21 11.55
CA ARG A 72 1.29 -12.12 11.28
C ARG A 72 1.10 -12.91 9.98
N ARG A 73 -0.13 -13.36 9.69
CA ARG A 73 -0.41 -14.08 8.43
C ARG A 73 -0.18 -13.18 7.22
N MET A 74 -0.68 -11.96 7.26
CA MET A 74 -0.50 -11.00 6.16
C MET A 74 0.98 -10.63 5.96
N TYR A 75 1.72 -10.42 7.04
CA TYR A 75 3.17 -10.17 6.95
C TYR A 75 3.94 -11.32 6.29
N LEU A 76 3.56 -12.58 6.55
CA LEU A 76 4.19 -13.74 5.90
C LEU A 76 3.84 -13.87 4.41
N MET A 77 2.70 -13.32 3.98
CA MET A 77 2.29 -13.32 2.58
C MET A 77 2.93 -12.19 1.77
N ALA A 78 3.33 -11.10 2.44
CA ALA A 78 3.98 -9.93 1.84
C ALA A 78 5.49 -10.13 1.54
N LYS A 79 6.05 -11.29 1.92
CA LYS A 79 7.45 -11.67 1.70
C LYS A 79 7.62 -12.43 0.40
#